data_AF-A0A1I4QXD1-F1
#
_entry.id   AF-A0A1I4QXD1-F1
#
_cell.length_a   1.000
_cell.length_b   1.000
_cell.length_c   1.000
_cell.angle_alpha   90.00
_cell.angle_beta   90.00
_cell.angle_gamma   90.00
#
_symmetry.space_group_name_H-M   'P 1'
#
loop_
_entity.id
_entity.type
_entity.pdbx_description
1 polymer ?
#
loop_
_entity_poly.entity_id
_entity_poly.type
_entity_poly.pdbx_seq_one_letter_code
_entity_poly.pdbx_strand_id
1 'polypeptide(L)'
;MKRRFDIQLTDNYIISASGLLLIGELLQSLTLHKRLHSLSMPGLTSSAAISHGDVVYSYLGLLSQGKNDFDWIEESRGDVFFQ
;
A
#
# COMPACT_ATOMS: atom_id res chain seq x y z
N MET A 1 16.46 36.19 13.44
CA MET A 1 15.66 35.52 14.51
C MET A 1 15.82 34.01 14.35
N LYS A 2 16.70 33.35 15.13
CA LYS A 2 16.92 31.90 15.04
C LYS A 2 15.78 31.18 15.76
N ARG A 3 14.93 30.46 15.03
CA ARG A 3 13.96 29.54 15.65
C ARG A 3 14.74 28.36 16.22
N ARG A 4 14.56 28.13 17.52
CA ARG A 4 15.17 27.00 18.24
C ARG A 4 14.19 25.84 18.08
N PHE A 5 14.59 24.80 17.36
CA PHE A 5 13.83 23.56 17.32
C PHE A 5 14.25 22.74 18.54
N ASP A 6 13.27 22.27 19.30
CA ASP A 6 13.49 21.30 20.36
C ASP A 6 13.17 19.91 19.79
N ILE A 7 14.21 19.10 19.62
CA ILE A 7 14.11 17.76 19.03
C ILE A 7 14.20 16.77 20.19
N GLN A 8 13.12 16.05 20.44
CA GLN A 8 13.04 15.07 21.53
C GLN A 8 12.77 13.69 20.94
N LEU A 9 13.43 12.66 21.50
CA LEU A 9 13.07 11.27 21.23
C LEU A 9 11.77 10.96 21.96
N THR A 10 10.86 10.22 21.34
CA THR A 10 9.62 9.77 21.96
C THR A 10 9.62 8.26 22.09
N ASP A 11 9.06 7.76 23.19
CA ASP A 11 8.83 6.32 23.42
C ASP A 11 7.62 5.80 22.64
N ASN A 12 6.90 6.68 21.94
CA ASN A 12 5.80 6.29 21.07
C ASN A 12 6.33 5.52 19.86
N TYR A 13 5.71 4.37 19.58
CA TYR A 13 5.93 3.64 18.32
C TYR A 13 5.35 4.48 17.18
N ILE A 14 6.19 5.28 16.52
CA ILE A 14 5.78 6.02 15.33
C ILE A 14 5.64 4.99 14.20
N ILE A 15 4.42 4.49 14.03
CA ILE A 15 4.08 3.50 13.02
C ILE A 15 4.38 4.09 11.64
N SER A 16 5.08 3.35 10.78
CA SER A 16 5.44 3.78 9.42
C SER A 16 4.25 3.94 8.45
N ALA A 17 3.02 3.96 8.98
CA ALA A 17 1.78 4.04 8.22
C ALA A 17 1.63 5.33 7.40
N SER A 18 2.46 6.35 7.65
CA SER A 18 2.52 7.57 6.82
C SER A 18 2.88 7.26 5.35
N GLY A 19 3.73 6.25 5.11
CA GLY A 19 4.03 5.78 3.76
C GLY A 19 2.83 5.15 3.07
N LEU A 20 2.06 4.35 3.82
CA LEU A 20 0.84 3.71 3.33
C LEU A 20 -0.26 4.74 3.03
N LEU A 21 -0.41 5.75 3.90
CA LEU A 21 -1.36 6.86 3.70
C LEU A 21 -1.04 7.65 2.42
N LEU A 22 0.24 8.02 2.24
CA LEU A 22 0.68 8.76 1.06
C LEU A 22 0.48 7.96 -0.24
N ILE A 23 0.83 6.67 -0.24
CA ILE A 23 0.63 5.80 -1.40
C ILE A 23 -0.87 5.62 -1.67
N GLY A 24 -1.71 5.48 -0.64
CA GLY A 24 -3.16 5.41 -0.79
C GLY A 24 -3.73 6.64 -1.51
N GLU A 25 -3.35 7.83 -1.08
CA GLU A 25 -3.77 9.10 -1.70
C GLU A 25 -3.32 9.20 -3.17
N LEU A 26 -2.05 8.88 -3.45
CA LEU A 26 -1.53 8.88 -4.82
C LEU A 26 -2.29 7.90 -5.71
N LEU A 27 -2.50 6.67 -5.24
CA LEU A 27 -3.23 5.64 -5.98
C LEU A 27 -4.67 6.02 -6.27
N GLN A 28 -5.32 6.75 -5.36
CA GLN A 28 -6.66 7.28 -5.56
C GLN A 28 -6.67 8.38 -6.65
N SER A 29 -5.67 9.27 -6.64
CA SER A 29 -5.54 10.33 -7.65
C SER A 29 -5.22 9.81 -9.06
N LEU A 30 -4.47 8.71 -9.18
CA LEU A 30 -3.95 8.19 -10.44
C LEU A 30 -4.96 7.40 -11.27
N THR A 31 -6.15 7.07 -10.73
CA THR A 31 -7.14 6.15 -11.33
C THR A 31 -6.54 4.81 -11.79
N LEU A 32 -5.41 4.41 -11.19
CA LEU A 32 -4.56 3.32 -11.66
C LEU A 32 -5.27 1.97 -11.61
N HIS A 33 -6.07 1.72 -10.57
CA HIS A 33 -6.85 0.49 -10.40
C HIS A 33 -7.73 0.18 -11.62
N LYS A 34 -8.47 1.18 -12.14
CA LYS A 34 -9.33 1.02 -13.32
C LYS A 34 -8.53 0.67 -14.57
N ARG A 35 -7.37 1.31 -14.75
CA ARG A 35 -6.46 1.06 -15.89
C ARG A 35 -5.90 -0.35 -15.84
N LEU A 36 -5.51 -0.81 -14.64
CA LEU A 36 -5.02 -2.16 -14.40
C LEU A 36 -6.10 -3.22 -14.61
N HIS A 37 -7.33 -2.94 -14.20
CA HIS A 37 -8.46 -3.84 -14.43
C HIS A 37 -8.79 -3.99 -15.93
N SER A 38 -8.62 -2.92 -16.72
CA SER A 38 -8.89 -2.94 -18.16
C SER A 38 -7.78 -3.55 -19.02
N LEU A 39 -6.62 -3.87 -18.43
CA LEU A 39 -5.50 -4.46 -19.16
C LEU A 39 -5.83 -5.90 -19.55
N SER A 40 -5.98 -6.11 -20.86
CA SER A 40 -6.08 -7.46 -21.45
C SER A 40 -4.70 -7.88 -21.92
N MET A 41 -4.14 -8.94 -21.34
CA MET A 41 -2.87 -9.53 -21.81
C MET A 41 -3.14 -10.70 -22.77
N PRO A 42 -2.46 -10.76 -23.93
CA PRO A 42 -2.53 -11.91 -24.81
C PRO A 42 -2.04 -13.17 -24.08
N GLY A 43 -2.86 -14.22 -24.03
CA GLY A 43 -2.53 -15.49 -23.37
C GLY A 43 -3.07 -15.67 -21.95
N LEU A 44 -3.65 -14.62 -21.36
CA LEU A 44 -4.37 -14.73 -20.09
C LEU A 44 -5.83 -15.11 -20.38
N THR A 45 -6.19 -16.37 -20.16
CA THR A 45 -7.58 -16.82 -20.23
C THR A 45 -8.38 -16.08 -19.17
N SER A 46 -9.47 -15.47 -19.61
CA SER A 46 -10.34 -14.63 -18.80
C SER A 46 -10.76 -15.33 -17.50
N SER A 47 -10.64 -14.63 -16.37
CA SER A 47 -10.99 -15.02 -14.98
C SER A 47 -9.80 -15.44 -14.10
N ALA A 48 -8.89 -14.51 -13.82
CA ALA A 48 -8.14 -14.59 -12.56
C ALA A 48 -9.11 -14.30 -11.40
N ALA A 49 -9.02 -15.08 -10.32
CA ALA A 49 -9.88 -14.89 -9.13
C ALA A 49 -9.63 -13.54 -8.41
N ILE A 50 -8.45 -12.96 -8.60
CA ILE A 50 -8.04 -11.68 -8.04
C ILE A 50 -7.74 -10.72 -9.19
N SER A 51 -8.23 -9.49 -9.10
CA SER A 51 -7.99 -8.50 -10.16
C SER A 51 -6.53 -8.03 -10.19
N HIS A 52 -6.02 -7.66 -11.36
CA HIS A 52 -4.67 -7.08 -11.49
C HIS A 52 -4.50 -5.82 -10.64
N GLY A 53 -5.57 -5.03 -10.50
CA GLY A 53 -5.59 -3.85 -9.64
C GLY A 53 -5.30 -4.22 -8.19
N ASP A 54 -5.97 -5.25 -7.67
CA ASP A 54 -5.81 -5.67 -6.28
C ASP A 54 -4.40 -6.22 -6.02
N VAL A 55 -3.87 -7.05 -6.92
CA VAL A 55 -2.49 -7.59 -6.79
C VAL A 55 -1.46 -6.46 -6.71
N VAL A 56 -1.54 -5.48 -7.63
CA VAL A 56 -0.58 -4.36 -7.67
C VAL A 56 -0.74 -3.45 -6.45
N TYR A 57 -1.97 -3.15 -6.06
CA TYR A 57 -2.24 -2.25 -4.92
C TYR A 57 -1.77 -2.88 -3.61
N SER A 58 -2.04 -4.17 -3.40
CA SER A 58 -1.54 -4.92 -2.24
C SER A 58 -0.01 -4.88 -2.18
N TYR A 59 0.67 -5.13 -3.30
CA TYR A 59 2.15 -5.09 -3.32
C TYR A 59 2.72 -3.70 -3.06
N LEU A 60 2.12 -2.64 -3.62
CA LEU A 60 2.53 -1.27 -3.33
C LEU A 60 2.32 -0.90 -1.86
N GLY A 61 1.23 -1.37 -1.25
CA GLY A 61 1.00 -1.22 0.19
C GLY A 61 2.07 -1.90 1.03
N LEU A 62 2.50 -3.11 0.65
CA LEU A 62 3.61 -3.82 1.31
C LEU A 62 4.95 -3.10 1.13
N LEU A 63 5.27 -2.67 -0.09
CA LEU A 63 6.50 -1.93 -0.39
C LEU A 63 6.57 -0.61 0.39
N SER A 64 5.44 0.07 0.60
CA SER A 64 5.37 1.29 1.40
C SER A 64 5.75 1.08 2.88
N GLN A 65 5.70 -0.17 3.34
CA GLN A 65 6.07 -0.61 4.67
C GLN A 65 7.45 -1.31 4.71
N GLY A 66 8.18 -1.34 3.58
CA GLY A 66 9.47 -2.02 3.47
C GLY A 66 9.38 -3.55 3.34
N LYS A 67 8.20 -4.09 3.05
CA LYS A 67 7.95 -5.53 2.87
C LYS A 67 8.01 -5.88 1.38
N ASN A 68 8.71 -6.96 1.04
CA ASN A 68 9.02 -7.34 -0.34
C ASN A 68 8.31 -8.62 -0.82
N ASP A 69 7.45 -9.21 0.00
CA ASP A 69 6.75 -10.47 -0.29
C ASP A 69 5.27 -10.36 0.07
N PHE A 70 4.40 -11.10 -0.62
CA PHE A 70 2.97 -11.16 -0.32
C PHE A 70 2.66 -11.91 0.97
N ASP A 71 3.55 -12.78 1.45
CA ASP A 71 3.36 -13.49 2.73
C ASP A 71 3.19 -12.53 3.91
N TRP A 72 3.76 -11.32 3.82
CA TRP A 72 3.62 -10.29 4.84
C TRP A 72 2.19 -9.74 4.98
N ILE A 73 1.27 -10.03 4.06
CA ILE A 73 -0.17 -9.70 4.18
C ILE A 73 -0.81 -10.45 5.35
N GLU A 74 -0.31 -11.65 5.66
CA GLU A 74 -0.88 -12.49 6.73
C GLU A 74 -0.82 -11.82 8.10
N GLU A 75 0.19 -10.97 8.33
CA GLU A 75 0.31 -10.19 9.57
C GLU A 75 -0.89 -9.25 9.80
N SER A 76 -1.58 -8.86 8.74
CA SER A 76 -2.70 -7.90 8.77
C SER A 76 -4.07 -8.57 8.53
N ARG A 77 -4.13 -9.88 8.25
CA ARG A 77 -5.37 -10.59 7.88
C ARG A 77 -6.46 -10.54 8.97
N GLY A 78 -6.05 -10.48 10.24
CA GLY A 78 -6.94 -10.40 11.39
C GLY A 78 -7.18 -8.98 11.92
N ASP A 79 -6.58 -7.96 11.30
CA ASP A 79 -6.67 -6.59 11.75
C ASP A 79 -7.95 -5.93 11.19
N VAL A 80 -8.80 -5.43 12.09
CA VAL A 80 -10.09 -4.78 11.78
C VAL A 80 -9.91 -3.57 10.87
N PHE A 81 -8.75 -2.91 10.89
CA PHE A 81 -8.47 -1.79 10.00
C PHE A 81 -8.40 -2.19 8.52
N PHE A 82 -8.01 -3.44 8.23
CA PHE A 82 -7.79 -3.96 6.87
C PHE A 82 -8.88 -4.94 6.39
N GLN A 83 -9.95 -5.12 7.17
CA GLN A 83 -11.13 -5.94 6.84
C GLN A 83 -12.26 -5.09 6.24
#